data_AF-A0A6V8DJT4-F1
#
_entry.id   AF-A0A6V8DJT4-F1
#
_cell.length_a   1.000
_cell.length_b   1.000
_cell.length_c   1.000
_cell.angle_alpha   90.00
_cell.angle_beta   90.00
_cell.angle_gamma   90.00
#
_symmetry.space_group_name_H-M   'P 1'
#
loop_
_entity.id
_entity.type
_entity.pdbx_description
1 polymer ?
#
loop_
_entity_poly.entity_id
_entity_poly.type
_entity_poly.pdbx_seq_one_letter_code
_entity_poly.pdbx_strand_id
1 'polypeptide(L)'
;MVLDMLDSPRKIGMAAGTVAFMFLFPMYFAWMPLADENLVNGGSSGQGEWLVSFSESESIFEESTVLEDGDTHMTEFIVGMEDLGDMEIGFIELVVQCNDNDDPGPGFSDSVEGVSDLLDVEGYSSGHIQDQDAEGTCMGGNGGFTMRWDVTTNYTGESFSIASSQKTIYETWNDNGFGIGVWSATISAEINSAPVVGGFVDSDEDFDIIWRMTTYELVIEESMVEPAE
;
A
#
# COMPACT_ATOMS: atom_id res chain seq x y z
N MET A 1 19.21 12.59 55.03
CA MET A 1 18.51 12.89 53.75
C MET A 1 17.02 12.50 53.77
N VAL A 2 16.49 11.78 54.78
CA VAL A 2 15.07 11.39 54.82
C VAL A 2 14.18 12.42 55.55
N LEU A 3 14.75 13.24 56.44
CA LEU A 3 13.98 14.23 57.21
C LEU A 3 13.58 15.50 56.44
N ASP A 4 14.20 15.81 55.30
CA ASP A 4 13.96 17.05 54.51
C ASP A 4 12.74 16.92 53.55
N MET A 5 12.24 15.70 53.34
CA MET A 5 11.06 15.44 52.50
C MET A 5 9.72 15.62 53.23
N LEU A 6 9.73 15.86 54.55
CA LEU A 6 8.52 16.00 55.38
C LEU A 6 8.20 17.45 55.77
N ASP A 7 8.95 18.43 55.27
CA ASP A 7 8.93 19.80 55.81
C ASP A 7 7.87 20.72 55.18
N SER A 8 7.07 20.23 54.22
CA SER A 8 5.91 20.99 53.71
C SER A 8 4.81 20.07 53.18
N PRO A 9 3.53 20.49 53.22
CA PRO A 9 2.40 19.68 52.74
C PRO A 9 2.55 19.25 51.27
N ARG A 10 3.17 20.09 50.42
CA ARG A 10 3.45 19.77 49.01
C ARG A 10 4.54 18.71 48.85
N LYS A 11 5.61 18.78 49.65
CA LYS A 11 6.70 17.78 49.65
C LYS A 11 6.22 16.43 50.19
N ILE A 12 5.38 16.44 51.23
CA ILE A 12 4.73 15.24 51.77
C ILE A 12 3.82 14.60 50.71
N GLY A 13 3.03 15.41 49.99
CA GLY A 13 2.17 14.93 48.90
C GLY A 13 2.95 14.28 47.76
N MET A 14 4.05 14.90 47.31
CA MET A 14 4.93 14.31 46.30
C MET A 14 5.62 13.03 46.80
N ALA A 15 6.15 13.01 48.02
CA ALA A 15 6.80 11.84 48.59
C ALA A 15 5.82 10.66 48.75
N ALA A 16 4.60 10.92 49.23
CA ALA A 16 3.55 9.92 49.35
C ALA A 16 3.11 9.40 47.98
N GLY A 17 3.00 10.27 46.98
CA GLY A 17 2.70 9.89 45.59
C GLY A 17 3.75 8.98 44.97
N THR A 18 5.04 9.30 45.13
CA THR A 18 6.15 8.48 44.63
C THR A 18 6.20 7.11 45.31
N VAL A 19 6.00 7.05 46.63
CA VAL A 19 5.94 5.79 47.36
C VAL A 19 4.74 4.96 46.92
N ALA A 20 3.57 5.56 46.77
CA ALA A 20 2.38 4.89 46.27
C ALA A 20 2.60 4.35 44.84
N PHE A 21 3.17 5.14 43.93
CA PHE A 21 3.51 4.70 42.58
C PHE A 21 4.50 3.53 42.58
N MET A 22 5.51 3.54 43.45
CA MET A 22 6.51 2.47 43.53
C MET A 22 5.93 1.12 44.01
N PHE A 23 4.82 1.13 44.75
CA PHE A 23 4.11 -0.08 45.15
C PHE A 23 3.00 -0.47 44.18
N LEU A 24 2.26 0.52 43.65
CA LEU A 24 1.13 0.28 42.76
C LEU A 24 1.59 -0.10 41.35
N PHE A 25 2.69 0.45 40.86
CA PHE A 25 3.21 0.17 39.51
C PHE A 25 3.60 -1.31 39.36
N PRO A 26 4.37 -1.95 40.27
CA PRO A 26 4.62 -3.40 40.19
C PRO A 26 3.37 -4.26 40.42
N MET A 27 2.46 -3.83 41.32
CA MET A 27 1.20 -4.57 41.55
C MET A 27 0.25 -4.52 40.36
N TYR A 28 0.25 -3.43 39.58
CA TYR A 28 -0.51 -3.32 38.35
C TYR A 28 -0.12 -4.42 37.35
N PHE A 29 1.17 -4.72 37.20
CA PHE A 29 1.66 -5.84 36.38
C PHE A 29 1.44 -7.22 37.01
N ALA A 30 1.19 -7.31 38.32
CA ALA A 30 0.85 -8.57 38.98
C ALA A 30 -0.64 -8.96 38.85
N TRP A 31 -1.51 -7.98 38.55
CA TRP A 31 -2.97 -8.17 38.42
C TRP A 31 -3.49 -8.03 36.99
N MET A 32 -2.76 -7.34 36.11
CA MET A 32 -2.89 -7.60 34.69
C MET A 32 -2.42 -9.04 34.46
N PRO A 33 -3.15 -9.87 33.69
CA PRO A 33 -2.49 -10.98 33.04
C PRO A 33 -1.36 -10.33 32.25
N LEU A 34 -0.12 -10.61 32.64
CA LEU A 34 0.98 -10.48 31.70
C LEU A 34 0.45 -11.17 30.45
N ALA A 35 0.46 -10.43 29.33
CA ALA A 35 0.38 -10.97 27.99
C ALA A 35 0.80 -12.44 28.07
N ASP A 36 -0.17 -13.32 27.82
CA ASP A 36 -0.17 -14.77 27.96
C ASP A 36 1.23 -15.37 28.21
N GLU A 37 1.35 -16.36 29.08
CA GLU A 37 2.59 -17.15 29.13
C GLU A 37 2.90 -17.84 27.77
N ASN A 38 1.96 -17.79 26.81
CA ASN A 38 2.19 -18.01 25.36
C ASN A 38 2.77 -16.83 24.56
N LEU A 39 2.74 -15.57 25.03
CA LEU A 39 3.45 -14.42 24.46
C LEU A 39 4.93 -14.34 24.92
N VAL A 40 5.31 -15.09 25.96
CA VAL A 40 6.71 -15.46 26.26
C VAL A 40 7.11 -16.81 25.64
N ASN A 41 6.20 -17.48 24.96
CA ASN A 41 6.54 -18.41 23.89
C ASN A 41 6.59 -17.63 22.56
N GLY A 42 7.39 -16.55 22.55
CA GLY A 42 7.81 -15.92 21.31
C GLY A 42 8.31 -17.03 20.41
N GLY A 43 7.63 -17.18 19.26
CA GLY A 43 7.82 -18.28 18.34
C GLY A 43 9.31 -18.56 18.18
N SER A 44 9.65 -19.85 18.28
CA SER A 44 10.99 -20.41 18.12
C SER A 44 12.02 -19.35 17.68
N SER A 45 12.79 -18.85 18.65
CA SER A 45 14.04 -18.14 18.34
C SER A 45 15.07 -19.08 17.67
N GLY A 46 14.72 -20.35 17.48
CA GLY A 46 15.41 -21.29 16.61
C GLY A 46 15.01 -21.10 15.16
N GLN A 47 16.00 -21.19 14.27
CA GLN A 47 15.77 -21.42 12.85
C GLN A 47 14.78 -22.59 12.68
N GLY A 48 13.74 -22.37 11.88
CA GLY A 48 12.74 -23.37 11.53
C GLY A 48 12.45 -23.31 10.03
N GLU A 49 11.90 -24.39 9.50
CA GLU A 49 11.32 -24.38 8.15
C GLU A 49 9.86 -23.94 8.25
N TRP A 50 9.56 -22.82 7.62
CA TRP A 50 8.25 -22.19 7.65
C TRP A 50 7.62 -22.23 6.26
N LEU A 51 6.32 -22.44 6.19
CA LEU A 51 5.50 -22.13 5.03
C LEU A 51 4.99 -20.70 5.20
N VAL A 52 5.37 -19.82 4.29
CA VAL A 52 4.94 -18.42 4.25
C VAL A 52 3.87 -18.29 3.18
N SER A 53 2.79 -17.61 3.53
CA SER A 53 1.70 -17.28 2.61
C SER A 53 1.17 -15.87 2.90
N PHE A 54 0.46 -15.30 1.92
CA PHE A 54 -0.04 -13.93 1.96
C PHE A 54 -1.56 -13.97 1.87
N SER A 55 -2.23 -13.48 2.90
CA SER A 55 -3.69 -13.33 2.89
C SER A 55 -4.03 -11.97 2.30
N GLU A 56 -4.38 -11.93 1.02
CA GLU A 56 -4.58 -10.70 0.25
C GLU A 56 -5.98 -10.10 0.43
N SER A 57 -6.04 -8.78 0.40
CA SER A 57 -7.25 -7.99 0.21
C SER A 57 -7.02 -6.95 -0.87
N GLU A 58 -8.06 -6.64 -1.65
CA GLU A 58 -7.99 -5.66 -2.73
C GLU A 58 -8.94 -4.49 -2.46
N SER A 59 -8.44 -3.28 -2.74
CA SER A 59 -9.22 -2.05 -2.79
C SER A 59 -9.15 -1.49 -4.19
N ILE A 60 -10.32 -1.23 -4.79
CA ILE A 60 -10.45 -0.73 -6.16
C ILE A 60 -11.17 0.62 -6.13
N PHE A 61 -10.63 1.59 -6.86
CA PHE A 61 -11.26 2.86 -7.14
C PHE A 61 -11.38 3.03 -8.65
N GLU A 62 -12.59 3.28 -9.13
CA GLU A 62 -12.90 3.42 -10.55
C GLU A 62 -13.43 4.82 -10.82
N GLU A 63 -12.94 5.41 -11.89
CA GLU A 63 -13.32 6.73 -12.39
C GLU A 63 -13.46 6.63 -13.92
N SER A 64 -14.35 7.42 -14.51
CA SER A 64 -14.45 7.56 -15.97
C SER A 64 -14.50 9.03 -16.35
N THR A 65 -13.89 9.37 -17.47
CA THR A 65 -13.86 10.73 -18.01
C THR A 65 -13.82 10.69 -19.54
N VAL A 66 -14.10 11.83 -20.17
CA VAL A 66 -14.09 12.01 -21.61
C VAL A 66 -13.12 13.14 -21.93
N LEU A 67 -12.13 12.90 -22.81
CA LEU A 67 -11.05 13.85 -23.10
C LEU A 67 -10.95 14.14 -24.59
N GLU A 68 -10.83 15.41 -24.94
CA GLU A 68 -10.54 15.88 -26.30
C GLU A 68 -9.03 15.92 -26.60
N ASP A 69 -8.66 16.23 -27.85
CA ASP A 69 -7.26 16.42 -28.25
C ASP A 69 -6.54 17.49 -27.42
N GLY A 70 -5.45 17.08 -26.75
CA GLY A 70 -4.65 17.95 -25.89
C GLY A 70 -5.25 18.20 -24.51
N ASP A 71 -6.38 17.57 -24.18
CA ASP A 71 -6.94 17.62 -22.83
C ASP A 71 -6.10 16.79 -21.85
N THR A 72 -6.17 17.23 -20.60
CA THR A 72 -5.51 16.56 -19.47
C THR A 72 -6.48 16.31 -18.34
N HIS A 73 -6.38 15.15 -17.70
CA HIS A 73 -7.14 14.78 -16.51
C HIS A 73 -6.21 14.39 -15.37
N MET A 74 -6.50 14.85 -14.17
CA MET A 74 -5.76 14.46 -12.97
C MET A 74 -6.62 13.48 -12.16
N THR A 75 -6.08 12.31 -11.86
CA THR A 75 -6.71 11.30 -11.01
C THR A 75 -5.92 11.14 -9.71
N GLU A 76 -6.63 10.89 -8.62
CA GLU A 76 -6.06 10.76 -7.28
C GLU A 76 -6.64 9.55 -6.56
N PHE A 77 -5.78 8.83 -5.84
CA PHE A 77 -6.13 7.74 -4.94
C PHE A 77 -5.47 7.95 -3.58
N ILE A 78 -6.29 8.10 -2.54
CA ILE A 78 -5.81 8.41 -1.18
C ILE A 78 -5.75 7.13 -0.37
N VAL A 79 -4.58 6.84 0.20
CA VAL A 79 -4.35 5.72 1.11
C VAL A 79 -4.15 6.25 2.52
N GLY A 80 -5.15 6.06 3.38
CA GLY A 80 -5.10 6.41 4.79
C GLY A 80 -4.59 5.26 5.67
N MET A 81 -4.07 5.59 6.86
CA MET A 81 -3.69 4.58 7.86
C MET A 81 -4.89 3.75 8.32
N GLU A 82 -6.06 4.38 8.37
CA GLU A 82 -7.33 3.74 8.71
C GLU A 82 -7.78 2.68 7.70
N ASP A 83 -7.36 2.78 6.44
CA ASP A 83 -7.73 1.86 5.36
C ASP A 83 -6.91 0.57 5.41
N LEU A 84 -5.69 0.64 5.98
CA LEU A 84 -4.74 -0.47 6.04
C LEU A 84 -4.95 -1.37 7.26
N GLY A 85 -5.37 -0.79 8.39
CA GLY A 85 -5.49 -1.55 9.65
C GLY A 85 -4.15 -2.15 10.07
N ASP A 86 -4.08 -3.47 10.16
CA ASP A 86 -2.86 -4.22 10.48
C ASP A 86 -2.22 -4.89 9.23
N MET A 87 -2.70 -4.57 8.02
CA MET A 87 -2.19 -5.13 6.76
C MET A 87 -1.05 -4.30 6.18
N GLU A 88 -0.18 -4.97 5.44
CA GLU A 88 0.94 -4.36 4.71
C GLU A 88 0.54 -4.13 3.24
N ILE A 89 1.11 -3.13 2.57
CA ILE A 89 0.85 -2.88 1.13
C ILE A 89 1.79 -3.72 0.26
N GLY A 90 1.22 -4.55 -0.61
CA GLY A 90 1.97 -5.28 -1.63
C GLY A 90 2.37 -4.36 -2.77
N PHE A 91 1.37 -3.89 -3.53
CA PHE A 91 1.56 -2.99 -4.66
C PHE A 91 0.32 -2.12 -4.90
N ILE A 92 0.53 -1.02 -5.61
CA ILE A 92 -0.51 -0.16 -6.16
C ILE A 92 -0.37 -0.11 -7.68
N GLU A 93 -1.48 -0.20 -8.39
CA GLU A 93 -1.56 -0.23 -9.85
C GLU A 93 -2.57 0.82 -10.33
N LEU A 94 -2.17 1.60 -11.34
CA LEU A 94 -3.05 2.47 -12.10
C LEU A 94 -3.20 1.88 -13.50
N VAL A 95 -4.43 1.53 -13.85
CA VAL A 95 -4.81 1.09 -15.20
C VAL A 95 -5.64 2.20 -15.83
N VAL A 96 -5.19 2.69 -16.98
CA VAL A 96 -5.96 3.63 -17.80
C VAL A 96 -6.30 2.93 -19.09
N GLN A 97 -7.59 2.79 -19.37
CA GLN A 97 -8.10 2.28 -20.64
C GLN A 97 -8.68 3.44 -21.42
N CYS A 98 -8.36 3.48 -22.71
CA CYS A 98 -8.88 4.47 -23.64
C CYS A 98 -9.57 3.73 -24.79
N ASN A 99 -10.83 4.09 -25.05
CA ASN A 99 -11.69 3.39 -25.99
C ASN A 99 -12.05 4.26 -27.19
N ASP A 100 -11.26 4.15 -28.27
CA ASP A 100 -11.55 4.67 -29.61
C ASP A 100 -12.92 4.18 -30.09
N ASN A 101 -13.92 5.08 -30.03
CA ASN A 101 -15.32 4.75 -30.25
C ASN A 101 -15.86 5.30 -31.59
N ASP A 102 -15.08 6.06 -32.35
CA ASP A 102 -15.58 6.83 -33.50
C ASP A 102 -14.70 6.84 -34.78
N ASP A 103 -13.43 6.39 -34.78
CA ASP A 103 -12.62 6.43 -36.01
C ASP A 103 -12.92 5.24 -36.96
N PRO A 104 -13.35 5.49 -38.21
CA PRO A 104 -13.57 4.46 -39.20
C PRO A 104 -12.26 3.98 -39.86
N GLY A 105 -11.44 3.25 -39.11
CA GLY A 105 -10.50 2.26 -39.66
C GLY A 105 -9.00 2.53 -39.46
N PRO A 106 -8.15 1.58 -39.89
CA PRO A 106 -6.73 1.58 -39.54
C PRO A 106 -5.97 2.73 -40.21
N GLY A 107 -5.43 3.67 -39.43
CA GLY A 107 -4.53 4.71 -39.94
C GLY A 107 -4.50 6.03 -39.15
N PHE A 108 -5.48 6.25 -38.28
CA PHE A 108 -5.53 7.29 -37.27
C PHE A 108 -5.54 6.53 -35.95
N SER A 109 -4.56 6.79 -35.09
CA SER A 109 -4.42 6.06 -33.84
C SER A 109 -4.21 7.10 -32.76
N ASP A 110 -5.19 7.21 -31.89
CA ASP A 110 -5.12 8.12 -30.77
C ASP A 110 -4.23 7.54 -29.69
N SER A 111 -3.69 8.41 -28.87
CA SER A 111 -2.75 8.02 -27.83
C SER A 111 -3.03 8.70 -26.52
N VAL A 112 -2.54 8.07 -25.48
CA VAL A 112 -2.65 8.52 -24.11
C VAL A 112 -1.30 8.40 -23.44
N GLU A 113 -0.91 9.44 -22.73
CA GLU A 113 0.27 9.49 -21.87
C GLU A 113 -0.17 9.68 -20.41
N GLY A 114 0.54 9.04 -19.48
CA GLY A 114 0.34 9.20 -18.06
C GLY A 114 1.66 9.53 -17.37
N VAL A 115 1.64 10.51 -16.47
CA VAL A 115 2.78 10.89 -15.63
C VAL A 115 2.31 10.97 -14.19
N SER A 116 2.93 10.21 -13.29
CA SER A 116 2.59 10.27 -11.86
C SER A 116 3.28 11.43 -11.14
N ASP A 117 2.64 11.92 -10.08
CA ASP A 117 3.25 12.79 -9.06
C ASP A 117 3.01 12.17 -7.68
N LEU A 118 4.07 11.61 -7.10
CA LEU A 118 4.04 10.86 -5.85
C LEU A 118 4.74 11.60 -4.70
N LEU A 119 4.94 12.92 -4.81
CA LEU A 119 5.61 13.73 -3.78
C LEU A 119 4.99 13.59 -2.38
N ASP A 120 3.68 13.37 -2.32
CA ASP A 120 2.90 13.23 -1.09
C ASP A 120 2.73 11.76 -0.64
N VAL A 121 3.49 10.83 -1.21
CA VAL A 121 3.51 9.41 -0.83
C VAL A 121 4.72 9.10 0.06
N GLU A 122 4.47 8.43 1.19
CA GLU A 122 5.53 7.93 2.07
C GLU A 122 6.42 6.93 1.33
N GLY A 123 7.74 7.18 1.36
CA GLY A 123 8.73 6.44 0.57
C GLY A 123 9.22 7.18 -0.68
N TYR A 124 8.59 8.29 -1.08
CA TYR A 124 9.08 9.11 -2.20
C TYR A 124 10.43 9.76 -1.89
N SER A 125 10.53 10.43 -0.74
CA SER A 125 11.73 11.17 -0.35
C SER A 125 12.97 10.29 -0.13
N SER A 126 12.78 9.00 0.18
CA SER A 126 13.86 8.01 0.30
C SER A 126 14.24 7.37 -1.05
N GLY A 127 13.44 7.60 -2.10
CA GLY A 127 13.59 6.99 -3.42
C GLY A 127 13.09 5.55 -3.49
N HIS A 128 12.35 5.09 -2.47
CA HIS A 128 11.73 3.75 -2.47
C HIS A 128 10.54 3.69 -3.42
N ILE A 129 9.76 4.77 -3.46
CA ILE A 129 8.70 5.02 -4.43
C ILE A 129 9.17 6.16 -5.33
N GLN A 130 8.92 6.07 -6.63
CA GLN A 130 9.36 7.05 -7.61
C GLN A 130 8.27 7.26 -8.65
N ASP A 131 8.27 8.45 -9.25
CA ASP A 131 7.38 8.76 -10.35
C ASP A 131 7.63 7.81 -11.53
N GLN A 132 6.55 7.49 -12.24
CA GLN A 132 6.56 6.73 -13.49
C GLN A 132 5.86 7.55 -14.58
N ASP A 133 6.32 7.31 -15.81
CA ASP A 133 5.65 7.69 -17.04
C ASP A 133 5.25 6.42 -17.80
N ALA A 134 4.11 6.48 -18.48
CA ALA A 134 3.63 5.40 -19.32
C ALA A 134 2.83 5.98 -20.51
N GLU A 135 2.92 5.30 -21.64
CA GLU A 135 2.20 5.68 -22.86
C GLU A 135 1.42 4.49 -23.40
N GLY A 136 0.34 4.77 -24.11
CA GLY A 136 -0.54 3.78 -24.71
C GLY A 136 -1.28 4.33 -25.92
N THR A 137 -1.73 3.44 -26.78
CA THR A 137 -2.63 3.79 -27.89
C THR A 137 -4.07 3.59 -27.45
N CYS A 138 -4.98 4.47 -27.81
CA CYS A 138 -6.42 4.23 -27.73
C CYS A 138 -6.80 3.21 -28.81
N MET A 139 -7.47 2.14 -28.40
CA MET A 139 -7.95 1.09 -29.30
C MET A 139 -9.26 0.57 -28.74
N GLY A 140 -10.29 0.40 -29.57
CA GLY A 140 -11.65 -0.03 -29.19
C GLY A 140 -11.72 -1.16 -28.13
N GLY A 141 -11.62 -0.79 -26.85
CA GLY A 141 -11.68 -1.63 -25.65
C GLY A 141 -10.40 -2.35 -25.19
N ASN A 142 -9.22 -2.12 -25.79
CA ASN A 142 -7.95 -2.74 -25.34
C ASN A 142 -6.75 -1.77 -25.39
N GLY A 143 -7.02 -0.48 -25.54
CA GLY A 143 -6.01 0.58 -25.53
C GLY A 143 -5.67 1.09 -24.13
N GLY A 144 -4.66 1.94 -24.06
CA GLY A 144 -4.21 2.61 -22.83
C GLY A 144 -2.92 2.05 -22.24
N PHE A 145 -2.69 2.31 -20.96
CA PHE A 145 -1.44 1.98 -20.26
C PHE A 145 -1.68 1.43 -18.84
N THR A 146 -0.62 0.92 -18.23
CA THR A 146 -0.63 0.52 -16.81
C THR A 146 0.68 0.96 -16.15
N MET A 147 0.55 1.58 -14.98
CA MET A 147 1.66 1.86 -14.07
C MET A 147 1.51 1.03 -12.80
N ARG A 148 2.62 0.51 -12.27
CA ARG A 148 2.62 -0.32 -11.06
C ARG A 148 3.79 0.03 -10.17
N TRP A 149 3.51 0.22 -8.89
CA TRP A 149 4.48 0.48 -7.84
C TRP A 149 4.44 -0.64 -6.81
N ASP A 150 5.51 -1.42 -6.72
CA ASP A 150 5.66 -2.43 -5.69
C ASP A 150 6.14 -1.77 -4.38
N VAL A 151 5.23 -1.63 -3.41
CA VAL A 151 5.51 -0.99 -2.12
C VAL A 151 6.33 -1.91 -1.24
N THR A 152 5.95 -3.18 -1.13
CA THR A 152 6.80 -4.21 -0.52
C THR A 152 7.70 -4.84 -1.59
N THR A 153 9.01 -4.68 -1.46
CA THR A 153 9.97 -5.26 -2.40
C THR A 153 9.95 -6.80 -2.35
N ASN A 154 9.97 -7.45 -3.51
CA ASN A 154 9.90 -8.92 -3.69
C ASN A 154 8.59 -9.55 -3.18
N TYR A 155 7.56 -8.75 -2.94
CA TYR A 155 6.21 -9.27 -2.75
C TYR A 155 5.68 -9.85 -4.07
N THR A 156 5.16 -11.07 -4.02
CA THR A 156 4.59 -11.77 -5.19
C THR A 156 3.20 -12.34 -4.96
N GLY A 157 2.73 -12.37 -3.71
CA GLY A 157 1.51 -13.09 -3.30
C GLY A 157 1.67 -14.62 -3.29
N GLU A 158 2.74 -15.19 -3.86
CA GLU A 158 2.94 -16.63 -3.92
C GLU A 158 3.44 -17.20 -2.59
N SER A 159 2.86 -18.33 -2.17
CA SER A 159 3.35 -19.05 -0.99
C SER A 159 4.65 -19.81 -1.26
N PHE A 160 5.54 -19.87 -0.27
CA PHE A 160 6.82 -20.58 -0.38
C PHE A 160 7.31 -21.09 0.98
N SER A 161 8.23 -22.07 0.95
CA SER A 161 8.88 -22.57 2.15
C SER A 161 10.26 -21.93 2.35
N ILE A 162 10.57 -21.52 3.58
CA ILE A 162 11.84 -20.88 3.92
C ILE A 162 12.38 -21.36 5.27
N ALA A 163 13.67 -21.65 5.31
CA ALA A 163 14.40 -21.92 6.55
C ALA A 163 14.93 -20.60 7.14
N SER A 164 14.24 -20.04 8.12
CA SER A 164 14.63 -18.76 8.73
C SER A 164 14.09 -18.62 10.16
N SER A 165 14.37 -17.49 10.80
CA SER A 165 13.65 -17.09 12.01
C SER A 165 12.34 -16.39 11.62
N GLN A 166 11.25 -16.62 12.36
CA GLN A 166 9.98 -15.93 12.10
C GLN A 166 10.14 -14.41 12.10
N LYS A 167 10.98 -13.88 12.99
CA LYS A 167 11.30 -12.45 13.05
C LYS A 167 11.87 -11.95 11.71
N THR A 168 12.85 -12.65 11.14
CA THR A 168 13.44 -12.28 9.84
C THR A 168 12.39 -12.34 8.73
N ILE A 169 11.45 -13.28 8.81
CA ILE A 169 10.34 -13.38 7.86
C ILE A 169 9.47 -12.12 7.96
N TYR A 170 8.96 -11.77 9.15
CA TYR A 170 8.19 -10.53 9.33
C TYR A 170 8.93 -9.26 8.88
N GLU A 171 10.23 -9.14 9.20
CA GLU A 171 11.03 -7.97 8.77
C GLU A 171 11.26 -7.91 7.25
N THR A 172 11.13 -9.03 6.53
CA THR A 172 11.34 -9.08 5.07
C THR A 172 10.13 -8.57 4.29
N TRP A 173 8.92 -8.86 4.77
CA TRP A 173 7.65 -8.45 4.14
C TRP A 173 6.93 -7.42 5.00
N ASN A 174 7.66 -6.36 5.37
CA ASN A 174 7.12 -5.18 6.02
C ASN A 174 7.30 -3.99 5.06
N ASP A 175 6.25 -3.22 4.87
CA ASP A 175 6.23 -2.06 3.97
C ASP A 175 6.90 -0.82 4.57
N ASN A 176 7.32 -0.88 5.85
CA ASN A 176 7.92 0.20 6.64
C ASN A 176 7.05 1.46 6.75
N GLY A 177 5.73 1.33 6.53
CA GLY A 177 4.78 2.43 6.44
C GLY A 177 4.87 3.21 5.12
N PHE A 178 5.53 2.68 4.09
CA PHE A 178 5.54 3.27 2.76
C PHE A 178 4.21 3.09 2.05
N GLY A 179 3.94 3.93 1.05
CA GLY A 179 2.72 3.85 0.23
C GLY A 179 1.48 4.52 0.83
N ILE A 180 1.54 4.99 2.07
CA ILE A 180 0.53 5.88 2.66
C ILE A 180 0.68 7.27 2.05
N GLY A 181 -0.44 7.92 1.70
CA GLY A 181 -0.44 9.27 1.13
C GLY A 181 -1.37 9.42 -0.06
N VAL A 182 -1.09 10.43 -0.89
CA VAL A 182 -1.87 10.74 -2.09
C VAL A 182 -1.12 10.24 -3.32
N TRP A 183 -1.67 9.21 -3.97
CA TRP A 183 -1.21 8.73 -5.26
C TRP A 183 -1.91 9.53 -6.34
N SER A 184 -1.14 10.20 -7.21
CA SER A 184 -1.73 11.02 -8.27
C SER A 184 -1.06 10.78 -9.62
N ALA A 185 -1.83 10.93 -10.68
CA ALA A 185 -1.32 10.91 -12.04
C ALA A 185 -2.07 11.90 -12.94
N THR A 186 -1.33 12.51 -13.85
CA THR A 186 -1.87 13.33 -14.94
C THR A 186 -1.91 12.48 -16.20
N ILE A 187 -3.10 12.35 -16.77
CA ILE A 187 -3.38 11.67 -18.03
C ILE A 187 -3.54 12.74 -19.11
N SER A 188 -2.87 12.58 -20.24
CA SER A 188 -2.96 13.48 -21.39
C SER A 188 -3.40 12.70 -22.62
N ALA A 189 -4.39 13.21 -23.34
CA ALA A 189 -4.91 12.60 -24.56
C ALA A 189 -4.41 13.33 -25.81
N GLU A 190 -4.02 12.56 -26.83
CA GLU A 190 -3.75 13.06 -28.19
C GLU A 190 -4.72 12.38 -29.15
N ILE A 191 -5.75 13.13 -29.58
CA ILE A 191 -6.90 12.62 -30.36
C ILE A 191 -6.87 13.21 -31.77
N ASN A 192 -6.82 12.34 -32.77
CA ASN A 192 -6.68 12.70 -34.17
C ASN A 192 -8.01 12.59 -34.89
N SER A 193 -8.59 13.74 -35.22
CA SER A 193 -9.76 13.75 -36.11
C SER A 193 -9.38 13.42 -37.56
N ALA A 194 -9.84 12.27 -38.07
CA ALA A 194 -9.72 11.95 -39.49
C ALA A 194 -10.56 12.92 -40.36
N PRO A 195 -10.02 13.48 -41.47
CA PRO A 195 -10.81 14.32 -42.36
C PRO A 195 -11.77 13.46 -43.20
N VAL A 196 -12.95 13.14 -42.67
CA VAL A 196 -13.99 12.41 -43.40
C VAL A 196 -14.91 13.37 -44.16
N VAL A 197 -15.04 13.18 -45.48
CA VAL A 197 -16.03 13.90 -46.30
C VAL A 197 -17.43 13.41 -45.94
N GLY A 198 -18.12 14.13 -45.05
CA GLY A 198 -19.56 13.98 -44.80
C GLY A 198 -19.99 13.20 -43.56
N GLY A 199 -19.09 12.95 -42.60
CA GLY A 199 -19.42 12.40 -41.28
C GLY A 199 -19.10 13.38 -40.15
N PHE A 200 -19.83 13.30 -39.05
CA PHE A 200 -19.39 13.88 -37.78
C PHE A 200 -18.22 13.03 -37.30
N VAL A 201 -17.10 13.68 -37.02
CA VAL A 201 -15.93 13.11 -36.35
C VAL A 201 -16.11 13.60 -34.92
N ASP A 202 -16.27 12.69 -33.95
CA ASP A 202 -16.11 13.08 -32.55
C ASP A 202 -14.62 13.38 -32.34
N SER A 203 -14.32 14.20 -31.35
CA SER A 203 -12.93 14.61 -31.10
C SER A 203 -12.52 14.29 -29.67
N ASP A 204 -13.30 13.41 -29.04
CA ASP A 204 -13.23 13.03 -27.65
C ASP A 204 -13.32 11.52 -27.50
N GLU A 205 -12.57 11.01 -26.52
CA GLU A 205 -12.50 9.59 -26.22
C GLU A 205 -12.92 9.27 -24.79
N ASP A 206 -13.51 8.10 -24.61
CA ASP A 206 -13.88 7.58 -23.29
C ASP A 206 -12.67 6.95 -22.59
N PHE A 207 -12.38 7.41 -21.37
CA PHE A 207 -11.32 6.89 -20.51
C PHE A 207 -11.89 6.23 -19.26
N ASP A 208 -11.52 4.98 -19.04
CA ASP A 208 -11.76 4.25 -17.79
C ASP A 208 -10.45 4.21 -16.98
N ILE A 209 -10.50 4.74 -15.77
CA ILE A 209 -9.34 4.90 -14.88
C ILE A 209 -9.58 4.05 -13.64
N ILE A 210 -8.67 3.11 -13.38
CA ILE A 210 -8.79 2.16 -12.29
C ILE A 210 -7.53 2.18 -11.46
N TRP A 211 -7.67 2.58 -10.20
CA TRP A 211 -6.67 2.37 -9.17
C TRP A 211 -6.95 1.07 -8.44
N ARG A 212 -5.91 0.25 -8.25
CA ARG A 212 -5.97 -1.00 -7.49
C ARG A 212 -4.85 -1.03 -6.47
N MET A 213 -5.22 -1.24 -5.21
CA MET A 213 -4.27 -1.50 -4.13
C MET A 213 -4.47 -2.93 -3.64
N THR A 214 -3.37 -3.68 -3.58
CA THR A 214 -3.35 -5.01 -2.94
C THR A 214 -2.62 -4.90 -1.62
N THR A 215 -3.33 -5.22 -0.53
CA THR A 215 -2.77 -5.35 0.81
C THR A 215 -2.72 -6.81 1.21
N TYR A 216 -1.89 -7.14 2.19
CA TYR A 216 -1.78 -8.50 2.68
C TYR A 216 -1.49 -8.58 4.18
N GLU A 217 -1.91 -9.69 4.78
CA GLU A 217 -1.41 -10.15 6.07
C GLU A 217 -0.47 -11.35 5.87
N LEU A 218 0.66 -11.34 6.56
CA LEU A 218 1.65 -12.41 6.48
C LEU A 218 1.25 -13.60 7.36
N VAL A 219 1.00 -14.76 6.74
CA VAL A 219 0.65 -16.00 7.43
C VAL A 219 1.84 -16.95 7.43
N ILE A 220 2.32 -17.30 8.63
CA ILE A 220 3.49 -18.17 8.84
C ILE A 220 3.04 -19.45 9.54
N GLU A 221 3.23 -20.58 8.89
CA GLU A 221 2.92 -21.90 9.43
C GLU A 221 4.19 -22.76 9.50
N GLU A 222 4.27 -23.67 10.48
CA GLU A 222 5.38 -24.63 10.54
C GLU A 222 5.27 -25.62 9.38
N SER A 223 6.36 -25.84 8.64
CA SER A 223 6.32 -26.77 7.52
C SER A 223 6.19 -28.20 8.06
N MET A 224 5.05 -28.84 7.80
CA MET A 224 4.87 -30.26 8.14
C MET A 224 5.60 -31.11 7.09
N VAL A 225 6.91 -31.27 7.24
CA VAL A 225 7.63 -32.33 6.53
C VAL A 225 7.24 -33.66 7.20
N GLU A 226 6.38 -34.45 6.55
CA GLU A 226 6.18 -35.84 6.96
C GLU A 226 7.54 -36.55 6.99
N PRO A 227 7.93 -37.20 8.10
CA PRO A 227 9.15 -37.99 8.11
C PRO A 227 8.99 -39.15 7.12
N ALA A 228 9.87 -39.23 6.13
CA ALA A 228 9.94 -40.38 5.24
C ALA A 228 10.24 -41.64 6.08
N GLU A 229 9.30 -42.60 6.06
CA GLU A 229 9.45 -43.93 6.67
C GLU A 229 10.57 -44.77 6.02
#